data_AF-A0A4R7LRA4-F1
#
_entry.id   AF-A0A4R7LRA4-F1
#
_cell.length_a   1.000
_cell.length_b   1.000
_cell.length_c   1.000
_cell.angle_alpha   90.00
_cell.angle_beta   90.00
_cell.angle_gamma   90.00
#
_symmetry.space_group_name_H-M   'P 1'
#
loop_
_entity.id
_entity.type
_entity.pdbx_description
1 polymer ?
#
loop_
_entity_poly.entity_id
_entity_poly.type
_entity_poly.pdbx_seq_one_letter_code
_entity_poly.pdbx_strand_id
1 'polypeptide(L)'
;MSDTSVVDSTYRVTADELRQFVERYERLDQEKKDIAEAQKEVMAEAKGRGYDTKVLRKVMALRKRDPQDISEEEAVLELYKEALGM
;
A
#
# COMPACT_ATOMS: atom_id res chain seq x y z
N MET A 1 36.49 26.07 27.65
CA MET A 1 36.71 24.75 27.02
C MET A 1 35.51 23.78 27.19
N SER A 2 34.53 24.02 28.08
CA SER A 2 33.39 23.08 28.29
C SER A 2 32.17 23.26 27.38
N ASP A 3 31.95 24.43 26.77
CA ASP A 3 30.73 24.67 25.97
C ASP A 3 30.74 23.91 24.62
N THR A 4 31.91 23.84 23.97
CA THR A 4 32.07 23.18 22.67
C THR A 4 31.82 21.67 22.75
N SER A 5 32.17 21.02 23.87
CA SER A 5 31.97 19.57 24.05
C SER A 5 30.51 19.18 24.26
N VAL A 6 29.69 20.06 24.85
CA VAL A 6 28.26 19.80 25.06
C VAL A 6 27.52 19.88 23.72
N VAL A 7 27.82 20.89 22.90
CA VAL A 7 27.22 21.09 21.57
C VAL A 7 27.56 19.93 20.63
N ASP A 8 28.81 19.44 20.60
CA ASP A 8 29.21 18.27 19.83
C ASP A 8 28.49 17.00 20.29
N SER A 9 28.30 16.83 21.61
CA SER A 9 27.52 15.70 22.14
C SER A 9 26.05 15.74 21.70
N THR A 10 25.42 16.92 21.72
CA THR A 10 24.02 17.09 21.29
C THR A 10 23.89 16.84 19.78
N TYR A 11 24.83 17.34 18.98
CA TYR A 11 24.84 17.11 17.54
C TYR A 11 24.96 15.62 17.20
N ARG A 12 25.83 14.88 17.88
CA ARG A 12 25.97 13.42 17.72
C ARG A 12 24.69 12.67 18.06
N VAL A 13 24.04 13.01 19.19
CA VAL A 13 22.75 12.40 19.57
C VAL A 13 21.68 12.66 18.51
N THR A 14 21.59 13.90 17.98
CA THR A 14 20.63 14.22 16.91
C THR A 14 20.94 13.51 15.60
N ALA A 15 22.22 13.32 15.27
CA ALA A 15 22.63 12.60 14.07
C ALA A 15 22.34 11.09 14.16
N ASP A 16 22.50 10.50 15.36
CA ASP A 16 22.20 9.09 15.59
C ASP A 16 20.70 8.81 15.53
N GLU A 17 19.85 9.69 16.06
CA GLU A 17 18.40 9.59 15.94
C GLU A 17 17.93 9.72 14.48
N LEU A 18 18.47 10.70 13.73
CA LEU A 18 18.19 10.85 12.31
C LEU A 18 18.57 9.59 11.53
N ARG A 19 19.75 9.00 11.81
CA ARG A 19 20.20 7.76 11.19
C ARG A 19 19.22 6.60 11.45
N GLN A 20 18.74 6.46 12.68
CA GLN A 20 17.75 5.41 13.01
C GLN A 20 16.44 5.56 12.23
N PHE A 21 15.95 6.79 12.03
CA PHE A 21 14.76 7.02 11.20
C PHE A 21 15.00 6.64 9.73
N VAL A 22 16.15 7.02 9.17
CA VAL A 22 16.53 6.69 7.79
C VAL A 22 16.63 5.19 7.60
N GLU A 23 17.40 4.49 8.44
CA GLU A 23 17.60 3.04 8.35
C GLU A 23 16.29 2.26 8.48
N ARG A 24 15.41 2.68 9.40
CA ARG A 24 14.07 2.10 9.53
C ARG A 24 13.23 2.29 8.26
N TYR A 25 13.27 3.47 7.66
CA TYR A 25 12.52 3.75 6.44
C TYR A 25 13.04 2.96 5.25
N GLU A 26 14.37 2.90 5.07
CA GLU A 26 15.00 2.13 4.00
C GLU A 26 14.69 0.63 4.12
N ARG A 27 14.67 0.09 5.34
CA ARG A 27 14.22 -1.29 5.57
C ARG A 27 12.77 -1.49 5.13
N LEU A 28 11.87 -0.57 5.50
CA LEU A 28 10.47 -0.64 5.07
C LEU A 28 10.32 -0.52 3.54
N ASP A 29 11.17 0.26 2.87
CA ASP A 29 11.17 0.36 1.40
C ASP A 29 11.63 -0.95 0.75
N GLN A 30 12.61 -1.63 1.34
CA GLN A 30 13.02 -2.95 0.88
C GLN A 30 11.91 -3.99 1.11
N GLU A 31 11.32 -4.05 2.31
CA GLU A 31 10.18 -4.93 2.60
C GLU A 31 9.01 -4.69 1.64
N LYS A 32 8.73 -3.42 1.29
CA LYS A 32 7.70 -3.06 0.32
C LYS A 32 8.02 -3.60 -1.09
N LYS A 33 9.29 -3.59 -1.52
CA LYS A 33 9.72 -4.17 -2.80
C LYS A 33 9.51 -5.68 -2.79
N ASP A 34 9.96 -6.36 -1.74
CA ASP A 34 9.83 -7.81 -1.60
C ASP A 34 8.34 -8.24 -1.61
N ILE A 35 7.49 -7.50 -0.89
CA ILE A 35 6.03 -7.73 -0.90
C ILE A 35 5.45 -7.50 -2.31
N ALA A 36 5.89 -6.45 -3.01
CA ALA A 36 5.40 -6.17 -4.36
C ALA A 36 5.81 -7.27 -5.36
N GLU A 37 6.99 -7.86 -5.20
CA GLU A 37 7.44 -9.01 -5.98
C GLU A 37 6.60 -10.25 -5.68
N ALA A 38 6.41 -10.60 -4.41
CA ALA A 38 5.53 -11.71 -4.01
C ALA A 38 4.10 -11.54 -4.55
N GLN A 39 3.55 -10.32 -4.54
CA GLN A 39 2.24 -10.03 -5.13
C GLN A 39 2.21 -10.27 -6.66
N LYS A 40 3.30 -9.97 -7.37
CA LYS A 40 3.40 -10.25 -8.82
C LYS A 40 3.44 -11.75 -9.10
N GLU A 41 4.16 -12.51 -8.28
CA GLU A 41 4.25 -13.97 -8.41
C GLU A 41 2.87 -14.62 -8.24
N VAL A 42 2.12 -14.24 -7.21
CA VAL A 42 0.73 -14.73 -7.00
C VAL A 42 -0.16 -14.43 -8.20
N MET A 43 -0.03 -13.23 -8.78
CA MET A 43 -0.79 -12.87 -9.99
C MET A 43 -0.35 -13.66 -11.22
N ALA A 44 0.95 -13.95 -11.35
CA ALA A 44 1.48 -14.78 -12.43
C ALA A 44 1.00 -16.23 -12.31
N GLU A 45 0.98 -16.80 -11.10
CA GLU A 45 0.43 -18.11 -10.80
C GLU A 45 -1.07 -18.18 -11.14
N ALA A 46 -1.85 -17.20 -10.70
CA ALA A 46 -3.27 -17.11 -11.03
C ALA A 46 -3.50 -17.06 -12.55
N LYS A 47 -2.68 -16.28 -13.27
CA LYS A 47 -2.73 -16.22 -14.73
C LYS A 47 -2.39 -17.58 -15.36
N GLY A 48 -1.36 -18.27 -14.88
CA GLY A 48 -0.96 -19.59 -15.36
C GLY A 48 -2.04 -20.65 -15.15
N ARG A 49 -2.88 -20.48 -14.13
CA ARG A 49 -4.07 -21.31 -13.86
C ARG A 49 -5.32 -20.91 -14.65
N GLY A 50 -5.24 -19.86 -15.48
CA GLY A 50 -6.34 -19.40 -16.33
C GLY A 50 -7.25 -18.34 -15.73
N TYR A 51 -6.93 -17.78 -14.56
CA TYR A 51 -7.72 -16.68 -13.97
C TYR A 51 -7.41 -15.34 -14.64
N ASP A 52 -8.44 -14.49 -14.80
CA ASP A 52 -8.26 -13.10 -15.21
C ASP A 52 -7.75 -12.24 -14.05
N THR A 53 -6.46 -11.91 -14.08
CA THR A 53 -5.81 -11.06 -13.06
C THR A 53 -6.39 -9.64 -12.98
N LYS A 54 -7.03 -9.10 -14.03
CA LYS A 54 -7.71 -7.80 -13.96
C LYS A 54 -8.97 -7.91 -13.12
N VAL A 55 -9.75 -8.98 -13.30
CA VAL A 55 -10.95 -9.25 -12.50
C VAL A 55 -10.56 -9.51 -11.04
N LEU A 56 -9.50 -10.30 -10.78
CA LEU A 56 -9.02 -10.52 -9.40
C LEU A 56 -8.63 -9.21 -8.69
N ARG A 57 -7.97 -8.27 -9.38
CA ARG A 57 -7.67 -6.94 -8.83
C ARG A 57 -8.94 -6.16 -8.50
N LYS A 58 -9.96 -6.20 -9.36
CA LYS A 58 -11.27 -5.59 -9.06
C LYS A 58 -11.92 -6.20 -7.83
N VAL A 59 -11.92 -7.54 -7.71
CA VAL A 59 -12.45 -8.25 -6.53
C VAL A 59 -11.72 -7.81 -5.25
N MET A 60 -10.38 -7.74 -5.27
CA MET A 60 -9.62 -7.25 -4.10
C MET A 60 -9.94 -5.79 -3.76
N ALA A 61 -10.15 -4.92 -4.76
CA ALA A 61 -10.54 -3.53 -4.52
C ALA A 61 -11.93 -3.43 -3.90
N LEU A 62 -12.91 -4.19 -4.41
CA LEU A 62 -14.25 -4.28 -3.83
C LEU A 62 -14.19 -4.77 -2.38
N ARG A 63 -13.40 -5.81 -2.09
CA ARG A 63 -13.25 -6.35 -0.72
C ARG A 63 -12.63 -5.39 0.30
N LYS A 64 -12.02 -4.29 -0.14
CA LYS A 64 -11.46 -3.25 0.75
C LYS A 64 -12.45 -2.14 1.07
N ARG A 65 -13.56 -2.06 0.35
CA ARG A 65 -14.58 -1.03 0.54
C ARG A 65 -15.58 -1.46 1.61
N ASP A 66 -16.28 -0.48 2.19
CA ASP A 66 -17.38 -0.75 3.08
C ASP A 66 -18.52 -1.46 2.31
N PRO A 67 -19.08 -2.58 2.80
CA PRO A 67 -20.21 -3.25 2.16
C PRO A 67 -21.41 -2.32 1.89
N GLN A 68 -21.63 -1.33 2.75
CA GLN A 68 -22.70 -0.36 2.60
C GLN A 68 -22.45 0.57 1.39
N ASP A 69 -21.22 1.09 1.27
CA ASP A 69 -20.82 1.92 0.12
C ASP A 69 -20.95 1.16 -1.21
N ILE A 70 -20.65 -0.15 -1.20
CA ILE A 70 -20.81 -1.00 -2.38
C ILE A 70 -22.28 -1.14 -2.73
N SER A 71 -23.13 -1.45 -1.75
CA SER A 71 -24.58 -1.62 -1.96
C SER A 71 -25.24 -0.35 -2.48
N GLU A 72 -24.84 0.81 -1.98
CA GLU A 72 -25.38 2.10 -2.44
C GLU A 72 -24.98 2.40 -3.88
N GLU A 73 -23.70 2.20 -4.23
CA GLU A 73 -23.24 2.37 -5.61
C GLU A 73 -23.90 1.39 -6.58
N GLU A 74 -24.07 0.13 -6.17
CA GLU A 74 -24.76 -0.88 -6.99
C GLU A 74 -26.23 -0.52 -7.23
N ALA A 75 -26.93 0.00 -6.23
CA ALA A 75 -28.32 0.46 -6.39
C ALA A 75 -28.42 1.63 -7.38
N VAL A 76 -27.51 2.61 -7.30
CA VAL A 76 -27.45 3.74 -8.23
C VAL A 76 -27.08 3.28 -9.65
N LEU A 77 -26.12 2.37 -9.76
CA LEU A 77 -25.69 1.81 -11.04
C LEU A 77 -26.85 1.08 -11.73
N GLU A 78 -27.63 0.31 -10.98
CA GLU A 78 -28.78 -0.40 -11.52
C GLU A 78 -29.85 0.56 -12.03
N LEU A 79 -30.19 1.60 -11.26
CA LEU A 79 -31.08 2.66 -11.71
C LEU A 79 -30.63 3.30 -13.03
N TYR A 80 -29.32 3.52 -13.20
CA TYR A 80 -28.78 4.08 -14.44
C TYR A 80 -28.85 3.10 -15.61
N LYS A 81 -28.57 1.81 -15.39
CA LYS A 81 -28.73 0.79 -16.45
C LYS A 81 -30.18 0.69 -16.90
N GLU A 82 -31.12 0.66 -15.95
CA GLU A 82 -32.55 0.64 -16.25
C GLU A 82 -32.95 1.85 -17.10
N ALA A 83 -32.52 3.06 -16.73
CA ALA A 83 -32.78 4.28 -17.48
C ALA A 83 -32.17 4.26 -18.90
N LEU A 84 -31.06 3.53 -19.09
CA LEU A 84 -30.38 3.38 -20.37
C LEU A 84 -30.85 2.14 -21.18
N GLY A 85 -31.71 1.30 -20.60
CA GLY A 85 -32.19 0.05 -21.23
C GLY A 85 -31.10 -1.02 -21.39
N MET A 86 -30.15 -1.06 -20.45
CA MET A 86 -29.03 -2.03 -20.42
C MET A 86 -29.32 -3.26 -19.57
#